data_AF-A0A7V9CQJ9-F1
#
_entry.id   AF-A0A7V9CQJ9-F1
#
_cell.length_a   1.000
_cell.length_b   1.000
_cell.length_c   1.000
_cell.angle_alpha   90.00
_cell.angle_beta   90.00
_cell.angle_gamma   90.00
#
_symmetry.space_group_name_H-M   'P 1'
#
loop_
_entity.id
_entity.type
_entity.pdbx_description
1 polymer ?
#
loop_
_entity_poly.entity_id
_entity_poly.type
_entity_poly.pdbx_seq_one_letter_code
_entity_poly.pdbx_strand_id
1 'polypeptide(L)'
;MVAAGCALAALVAATPARAAEGVSVRFVTPGQFGTIVGGGLGLLVRPAEVRPRPCPRETCPVEVLLERRARASRVRMIVLGGRYQGLLLSAGTRIPGLVSPADLKPLALRSRASTDAAGEVARLDGRLRDAAAARAPAAGVLVGLVLLLATMAFLLRLPLLGRAALLSAPLALVTAVLLAWLGVSDPLATVICVAAAASAGAVVAAAGCCDRRALAAALLAPFALLLGILAIRTDLHTLSAFGPRAEDGGRFYGVPNREETLLLVPALLGAALLGRRAMLPVAVLAAATVGLSWTGADGGGLLVLAAGFLVLAARLLRVEATPRRLAVGVAAVVALSVAVIALDAATGGDSHVTRAVRGGPGELWHDLTRRADLSVDSLASPHAALLALIGLSGLAFLSLRRPRSPVRDAVLVALAVSLVVNDSPLDALGYGSAACTALWSWERLSVTSTTSA
;
A
#
# COMPACT_ATOMS: atom_id res chain seq x y z
N MET A 1 -43.46 -8.55 25.42
CA MET A 1 -42.84 -9.42 26.44
C MET A 1 -42.34 -10.69 25.77
N VAL A 2 -41.03 -10.91 25.85
CA VAL A 2 -40.37 -12.21 26.10
C VAL A 2 -40.63 -13.40 25.14
N ALA A 3 -39.54 -13.72 24.40
CA ALA A 3 -38.98 -15.04 24.09
C ALA A 3 -39.59 -16.00 23.04
N ALA A 4 -38.67 -16.48 22.18
CA ALA A 4 -38.41 -17.85 21.73
C ALA A 4 -39.57 -18.66 21.09
N GLY A 5 -39.38 -19.45 20.03
CA GLY A 5 -38.20 -20.15 19.53
C GLY A 5 -38.68 -21.51 19.00
N CYS A 6 -37.93 -22.08 18.05
CA CYS A 6 -38.08 -23.43 17.49
C CYS A 6 -39.26 -23.67 16.52
N ALA A 7 -38.95 -23.69 15.21
CA ALA A 7 -39.28 -24.80 14.30
C ALA A 7 -39.06 -24.37 12.85
N LEU A 8 -37.94 -24.77 12.25
CA LEU A 8 -37.91 -25.12 10.81
C LEU A 8 -36.71 -26.03 10.54
N ALA A 9 -36.78 -27.22 11.12
CA ALA A 9 -35.91 -28.34 10.77
C ALA A 9 -36.80 -29.45 10.23
N ALA A 10 -36.76 -29.65 8.91
CA ALA A 10 -37.01 -30.90 8.17
C ALA A 10 -37.64 -30.57 6.82
N LEU A 11 -36.84 -30.59 5.75
CA LEU A 11 -37.18 -31.13 4.42
C LEU A 11 -36.17 -30.62 3.38
N VAL A 12 -35.00 -31.27 3.30
CA VAL A 12 -34.35 -31.51 2.00
C VAL A 12 -33.81 -32.93 2.03
N ALA A 13 -34.39 -33.75 1.17
CA ALA A 13 -34.05 -35.15 0.98
C ALA A 13 -32.57 -35.30 0.57
N ALA A 14 -31.94 -36.32 1.15
CA ALA A 14 -30.57 -36.71 0.90
C ALA A 14 -30.37 -37.18 -0.55
N THR A 15 -29.49 -36.50 -1.28
CA THR A 15 -28.69 -37.14 -2.34
C THR A 15 -27.44 -37.74 -1.71
N PRO A 16 -27.00 -38.95 -2.08
CA PRO A 16 -25.79 -39.54 -1.50
C PRO A 16 -24.58 -38.73 -1.95
N ALA A 17 -24.02 -37.94 -1.04
CA ALA A 17 -22.72 -37.31 -1.23
C ALA A 17 -21.68 -38.43 -1.34
N ARG A 18 -20.97 -38.50 -2.47
CA ARG A 18 -19.68 -39.20 -2.55
C ARG A 18 -18.85 -38.71 -1.36
N ALA A 19 -18.27 -39.65 -0.60
CA ALA A 19 -17.39 -39.35 0.52
C ALA A 19 -16.29 -38.38 0.08
N ALA A 20 -16.46 -37.10 0.39
CA ALA A 20 -15.41 -36.11 0.26
C ALA A 20 -14.38 -36.43 1.32
N GLU A 21 -13.11 -36.62 0.93
CA GLU A 21 -11.97 -36.69 1.85
C GLU A 21 -12.09 -35.53 2.85
N GLY A 22 -12.39 -35.83 4.10
CA GLY A 22 -12.71 -34.84 5.12
C GLY A 22 -11.49 -33.99 5.45
N VAL A 23 -11.46 -32.74 4.97
CA VAL A 23 -10.49 -31.75 5.44
C VAL A 23 -10.95 -31.25 6.81
N SER A 24 -10.23 -31.62 7.86
CA SER A 24 -10.43 -31.04 9.19
C SER A 24 -9.49 -29.85 9.38
N VAL A 25 -10.06 -28.66 9.58
CA VAL A 25 -9.28 -27.44 9.87
C VAL A 25 -9.28 -27.23 11.37
N ARG A 26 -8.12 -27.27 12.03
CA ARG A 26 -7.98 -26.97 13.47
C ARG A 26 -7.40 -25.58 13.67
N PHE A 27 -8.03 -24.79 14.54
CA PHE A 27 -7.56 -23.49 14.99
C PHE A 27 -6.80 -23.66 16.31
N VAL A 28 -5.63 -23.04 16.41
CA VAL A 28 -4.84 -22.97 17.64
C VAL A 28 -4.75 -21.49 18.03
N THR A 29 -5.51 -21.12 19.06
CA THR A 29 -5.37 -19.83 19.75
C THR A 29 -4.84 -20.11 21.16
N PRO A 30 -4.04 -19.21 21.77
CA PRO A 30 -3.66 -19.36 23.18
C PRO A 30 -4.94 -19.47 24.04
N GLY A 31 -5.18 -20.65 24.61
CA GLY A 31 -6.33 -20.94 25.48
C GLY A 31 -7.62 -21.42 24.81
N GLN A 32 -7.72 -21.50 23.47
CA GLN A 32 -8.92 -22.01 22.77
C GLN A 32 -8.56 -22.77 21.49
N PHE A 33 -9.10 -23.99 21.36
CA PHE A 33 -9.04 -24.82 20.14
C PHE A 33 -10.43 -24.94 19.52
N GLY A 34 -10.52 -24.82 18.20
CA GLY A 34 -11.75 -25.08 17.43
C GLY A 34 -11.46 -25.93 16.21
N THR A 35 -12.43 -26.73 15.75
CA THR A 35 -12.31 -27.47 14.49
C THR A 35 -13.46 -27.07 13.57
N ILE A 36 -13.18 -26.71 12.32
CA ILE A 36 -14.18 -26.65 11.25
C ILE A 36 -14.02 -27.91 10.42
N VAL A 37 -15.02 -28.78 10.48
CA VAL A 37 -15.18 -29.91 9.55
C VAL A 37 -16.17 -29.44 8.48
N GLY A 38 -15.85 -29.69 7.21
CA GLY A 38 -16.70 -29.29 6.09
C GLY A 38 -18.13 -29.80 6.28
N GLY A 39 -19.08 -28.86 6.44
CA GLY A 39 -20.51 -29.15 6.55
C GLY A 39 -21.11 -29.02 7.96
N GLY A 40 -21.15 -27.80 8.52
CA GLY A 40 -22.03 -27.46 9.65
C GLY A 40 -21.41 -27.61 11.05
N LEU A 41 -21.65 -26.56 11.87
CA LEU A 41 -21.53 -26.41 13.33
C LEU A 41 -20.46 -27.24 14.10
N GLY A 42 -19.52 -26.49 14.68
CA GLY A 42 -18.34 -27.00 15.40
C GLY A 42 -18.64 -27.72 16.72
N LEU A 43 -17.87 -28.79 16.94
CA LEU A 43 -17.78 -29.52 18.19
C LEU A 43 -16.62 -28.96 19.03
N LEU A 44 -16.88 -28.68 20.31
CA LEU A 44 -15.88 -28.27 21.30
C LEU A 44 -15.11 -29.50 21.79
N VAL A 45 -13.81 -29.59 21.50
CA VAL A 45 -12.95 -30.69 21.96
C VAL A 45 -12.01 -30.19 23.05
N ARG A 46 -11.94 -30.95 24.15
CA ARG A 46 -11.09 -30.71 25.33
C ARG A 46 -9.59 -30.89 25.04
N PRO A 47 -8.70 -30.28 25.85
CA PRO A 47 -7.28 -30.14 25.54
C PRO A 47 -6.55 -31.49 25.54
N ALA A 48 -5.74 -31.73 24.51
CA ALA A 48 -4.67 -32.70 24.53
C ALA A 48 -3.40 -32.03 24.00
N GLU A 49 -2.29 -32.16 24.75
CA GLU A 49 -0.98 -31.59 24.44
C GLU A 49 -0.53 -31.97 23.02
N VAL A 50 -0.38 -30.97 22.14
CA VAL A 50 0.23 -31.18 20.82
C VAL A 50 1.75 -31.06 20.98
N ARG A 51 2.42 -32.21 21.17
CA ARG A 51 3.89 -32.29 21.01
C ARG A 51 4.23 -32.39 19.52
N PRO A 52 5.26 -31.68 19.03
CA PRO A 52 5.75 -31.87 17.67
C PRO A 52 6.25 -33.31 17.50
N ARG A 53 5.60 -34.11 16.65
CA ARG A 53 6.09 -35.44 16.26
C ARG A 53 6.78 -35.33 14.89
N PRO A 54 7.95 -35.98 14.69
CA PRO A 54 8.57 -36.09 13.38
C PRO A 54 7.64 -36.82 12.41
N CYS A 55 7.41 -36.25 11.21
CA CYS A 55 6.45 -36.75 10.22
C CYS A 55 6.74 -38.20 9.80
N PRO A 56 5.86 -39.17 10.08
CA PRO A 56 5.76 -40.39 9.29
C PRO A 56 5.11 -40.05 7.95
N ARG A 57 5.56 -40.70 6.88
CA ARG A 57 5.43 -40.33 5.46
C ARG A 57 4.03 -40.11 4.85
N GLU A 58 2.92 -40.10 5.61
CA GLU A 58 1.57 -40.11 5.01
C GLU A 58 0.66 -38.91 5.34
N THR A 59 0.91 -38.15 6.42
CA THR A 59 0.14 -36.92 6.71
C THR A 59 0.98 -35.94 7.53
N CYS A 60 1.41 -34.83 6.92
CA CYS A 60 2.07 -33.75 7.65
C CYS A 60 1.06 -32.66 8.04
N PRO A 61 1.12 -32.12 9.28
CA PRO A 61 0.36 -30.95 9.66
C PRO A 61 0.82 -29.73 8.87
N VAL A 62 -0.12 -28.97 8.34
CA VAL A 62 0.14 -27.75 7.58
C VAL A 62 -0.19 -26.55 8.43
N GLU A 63 0.83 -25.83 8.90
CA GLU A 63 0.65 -24.63 9.73
C GLU A 63 0.45 -23.38 8.87
N VAL A 64 -0.48 -22.52 9.28
CA VAL A 64 -0.91 -21.33 8.51
C VAL A 64 -1.19 -20.20 9.47
N LEU A 65 -0.83 -18.98 9.08
CA LEU A 65 -1.31 -17.79 9.76
C LEU A 65 -2.59 -17.29 9.08
N LEU A 66 -3.70 -17.31 9.81
CA LEU A 66 -4.96 -16.69 9.42
C LEU A 66 -5.12 -15.33 10.03
N GLU A 67 -5.81 -14.46 9.32
CA GLU A 67 -6.26 -13.19 9.87
C GLU A 67 -7.74 -13.26 10.29
N ARG A 68 -8.12 -12.69 11.44
CA ARG A 68 -9.53 -12.59 11.86
C ARG A 68 -10.05 -11.17 11.67
N ARG A 69 -11.05 -11.02 10.78
CA ARG A 69 -11.63 -9.74 10.34
C ARG A 69 -12.27 -8.82 11.40
N ALA A 70 -12.48 -9.29 12.64
CA ALA A 70 -13.22 -8.53 13.68
C ALA A 70 -12.32 -7.92 14.78
N ARG A 71 -11.07 -8.34 14.85
CA ARG A 71 -9.98 -7.81 15.68
C ARG A 71 -8.73 -8.35 15.02
N ALA A 72 -7.85 -7.49 14.50
CA ALA A 72 -6.59 -7.84 13.84
C ALA A 72 -5.78 -8.82 14.69
N SER A 73 -6.13 -10.10 14.61
CA SER A 73 -5.62 -11.18 15.43
C SER A 73 -5.31 -12.31 14.48
N ARG A 74 -4.03 -12.63 14.46
CA ARG A 74 -3.49 -13.66 13.59
C ARG A 74 -3.63 -14.99 14.30
N VAL A 75 -4.40 -15.90 13.74
CA VAL A 75 -4.70 -17.23 14.29
C VAL A 75 -3.85 -18.25 13.58
N ARG A 76 -3.12 -19.08 14.32
CA ARG A 76 -2.43 -20.20 13.71
C ARG A 76 -3.44 -21.31 13.43
N MET A 77 -3.48 -21.80 12.20
CA MET A 77 -4.23 -22.98 11.82
C MET A 77 -3.30 -24.12 11.50
N ILE A 78 -3.78 -25.33 11.79
CA ILE A 78 -3.18 -26.55 11.29
C ILE A 78 -4.21 -27.24 10.41
N VAL A 79 -3.89 -27.40 9.12
CA VAL A 79 -4.67 -28.21 8.19
C VAL A 79 -4.11 -29.64 8.19
N LEU A 80 -4.97 -30.61 8.44
CA LEU A 80 -4.63 -32.04 8.43
C LEU A 80 -5.33 -32.69 7.22
N GLY A 81 -4.56 -33.27 6.29
CA GLY A 81 -5.10 -33.97 5.10
C GLY A 81 -4.06 -34.22 4.00
N GLY A 82 -4.18 -35.36 3.31
CA GLY A 82 -3.11 -35.99 2.50
C GLY A 82 -2.65 -35.27 1.21
N ARG A 83 -3.22 -34.11 0.85
CA ARG A 83 -2.80 -33.36 -0.36
C ARG A 83 -1.95 -32.13 -0.07
N TYR A 84 -1.82 -31.74 1.20
CA TYR A 84 -1.07 -30.54 1.56
C TYR A 84 0.24 -30.93 2.23
N GLN A 85 1.36 -30.48 1.66
CA GLN A 85 2.69 -30.70 2.20
C GLN A 85 3.35 -29.33 2.41
N GLY A 86 3.69 -28.98 3.65
CA GLY A 86 4.42 -27.75 3.98
C GLY A 86 3.55 -26.51 4.18
N LEU A 87 3.84 -25.42 3.48
CA LEU A 87 3.18 -24.11 3.62
C LEU A 87 1.97 -23.96 2.70
N LEU A 88 0.88 -23.36 3.17
CA LEU A 88 -0.20 -22.95 2.28
C LEU A 88 0.16 -21.71 1.46
N LEU A 89 -0.37 -21.69 0.25
CA LEU A 89 -0.30 -20.58 -0.69
C LEU A 89 -1.73 -20.07 -0.91
N SER A 90 -1.92 -18.77 -0.67
CA SER A 90 -3.15 -18.04 -0.96
C SER A 90 -2.90 -17.12 -2.15
N ALA A 91 -3.78 -17.15 -3.15
CA ALA A 91 -3.68 -16.28 -4.31
C ALA A 91 -3.92 -14.81 -3.92
N GLY A 92 -4.73 -14.57 -2.89
CA GLY A 92 -5.01 -13.25 -2.35
C GLY A 92 -3.88 -12.64 -1.53
N THR A 93 -3.04 -13.44 -0.87
CA THR A 93 -1.88 -12.92 -0.11
C THR A 93 -0.59 -12.96 -0.91
N ARG A 94 -0.39 -13.99 -1.74
CA ARG A 94 0.86 -14.30 -2.46
C ARG A 94 2.08 -14.45 -1.56
N ILE A 95 1.86 -14.67 -0.26
CA ILE A 95 2.91 -14.84 0.75
C ILE A 95 2.78 -16.26 1.30
N PRO A 96 3.78 -17.14 1.07
CA PRO A 96 3.74 -18.50 1.59
C PRO A 96 3.59 -18.51 3.12
N GLY A 97 2.62 -19.28 3.62
CA GLY A 97 2.31 -19.37 5.06
C GLY A 97 1.33 -18.32 5.60
N LEU A 98 0.94 -17.34 4.79
CA LEU A 98 -0.10 -16.36 5.12
C LEU A 98 -1.32 -16.59 4.23
N VAL A 99 -2.51 -16.77 4.82
CA VAL A 99 -3.74 -17.04 4.05
C VAL A 99 -4.82 -16.04 4.39
N SER A 100 -5.41 -15.43 3.35
CA SER A 100 -6.56 -14.56 3.51
C SER A 100 -7.80 -15.38 3.87
N PRO A 101 -8.67 -14.92 4.78
CA PRO A 101 -9.94 -15.59 5.08
C PRO A 101 -10.85 -15.79 3.86
N ALA A 102 -10.73 -14.91 2.86
CA ALA A 102 -11.48 -15.02 1.61
C ALA A 102 -11.13 -16.29 0.82
N ASP A 103 -9.88 -16.75 0.95
CA ASP A 103 -9.34 -17.90 0.22
C ASP A 103 -9.57 -19.24 0.94
N LEU A 104 -10.19 -19.22 2.12
CA LEU A 104 -10.48 -20.44 2.90
C LEU A 104 -11.64 -21.29 2.35
N LYS A 105 -12.32 -20.82 1.30
CA LYS A 105 -13.34 -21.64 0.64
C LYS A 105 -12.66 -22.85 -0.05
N PRO A 106 -13.25 -24.06 -0.02
CA PRO A 106 -12.49 -25.33 0.04
C PRO A 106 -11.70 -25.76 -1.22
N LEU A 107 -11.49 -24.90 -2.23
CA LEU A 107 -10.99 -25.32 -3.55
C LEU A 107 -9.85 -24.47 -4.14
N ALA A 108 -9.37 -23.42 -3.46
CA ALA A 108 -8.37 -22.50 -4.03
C ALA A 108 -6.97 -22.59 -3.42
N LEU A 109 -6.79 -23.34 -2.33
CA LEU A 109 -5.52 -23.37 -1.60
C LEU A 109 -4.54 -24.34 -2.27
N ARG A 110 -3.31 -23.87 -2.49
CA ARG A 110 -2.18 -24.69 -2.93
C ARG A 110 -1.23 -24.86 -1.76
N SER A 111 -0.34 -25.86 -1.81
CA SER A 111 0.75 -25.99 -0.83
C SER A 111 2.12 -26.03 -1.50
N ARG A 112 3.13 -25.53 -0.78
CA ARG A 112 4.55 -25.69 -1.11
C ARG A 112 5.21 -26.57 -0.07
N ALA A 113 5.81 -27.67 -0.52
CA ALA A 113 6.57 -28.56 0.35
C ALA A 113 7.62 -27.76 1.16
N SER A 114 7.64 -28.00 2.46
CA SER A 114 8.62 -27.44 3.39
C SER A 114 8.88 -28.47 4.48
N THR A 115 10.15 -28.63 4.84
CA THR A 115 10.60 -29.51 5.92
C THR A 115 10.49 -28.85 7.29
N ASP A 116 10.31 -27.52 7.34
CA ASP A 116 10.19 -26.71 8.55
C ASP A 116 9.10 -25.64 8.36
N ALA A 117 7.88 -26.07 8.05
CA ALA A 117 6.75 -25.17 7.83
C ALA A 117 6.46 -24.31 9.09
N ALA A 118 6.56 -24.91 10.28
CA ALA A 118 6.34 -24.23 11.56
C ALA A 118 7.37 -23.12 11.80
N GLY A 119 8.66 -23.40 11.58
CA GLY A 119 9.72 -22.41 11.71
C GLY A 119 9.65 -21.32 10.64
N GLU A 120 9.24 -21.64 9.40
CA GLU A 120 8.98 -20.63 8.36
C GLU A 120 7.82 -19.70 8.73
N VAL A 121 6.68 -20.24 9.22
CA VAL A 121 5.53 -19.43 9.67
C VAL A 121 5.88 -18.58 10.89
N ALA A 122 6.63 -19.13 11.85
CA ALA A 122 7.07 -18.39 13.03
C ALA A 122 8.01 -17.23 12.66
N ARG A 123 8.94 -17.46 11.73
CA ARG A 123 9.82 -16.40 11.19
C ARG A 123 9.02 -15.33 10.44
N LEU A 124 8.05 -15.73 9.62
CA LEU A 124 7.19 -14.80 8.91
C LEU A 124 6.38 -13.91 9.88
N ASP A 125 5.76 -14.50 10.91
CA ASP A 125 5.02 -13.73 11.92
C ASP A 125 5.93 -12.77 12.69
N GLY A 126 7.14 -13.21 13.06
CA GLY A 126 8.16 -12.34 13.66
C GLY A 126 8.48 -11.14 12.77
N ARG A 127 8.83 -11.38 11.51
CA ARG A 127 9.13 -10.31 10.54
C ARG A 127 7.96 -9.36 10.32
N LEU A 128 6.73 -9.86 10.29
CA LEU A 128 5.53 -9.01 10.19
C LEU A 128 5.33 -8.14 11.43
N ARG A 129 5.59 -8.67 12.64
CA ARG A 129 5.54 -7.89 13.89
C ARG A 129 6.62 -6.82 13.91
N ASP A 130 7.83 -7.16 13.51
CA ASP A 130 8.94 -6.22 13.53
C ASP A 130 8.76 -5.12 12.48
N ALA A 131 8.31 -5.47 11.28
CA ALA A 131 7.96 -4.51 10.24
C ALA A 131 6.86 -3.57 10.73
N ALA A 132 5.79 -4.09 11.35
CA ALA A 132 4.72 -3.30 11.96
C ALA A 132 5.25 -2.33 13.03
N ALA A 133 6.15 -2.79 13.91
CA ALA A 133 6.77 -1.97 14.93
C ALA A 133 7.66 -0.85 14.35
N ALA A 134 8.29 -1.06 13.20
CA ALA A 134 9.12 -0.06 12.53
C ALA A 134 8.31 1.04 11.81
N ARG A 135 7.04 0.78 11.42
CA ARG A 135 6.31 1.67 10.48
C ARG A 135 6.07 3.08 11.01
N ALA A 136 5.55 3.20 12.23
CA ALA A 136 5.21 4.49 12.80
C ALA A 136 6.46 5.33 13.13
N PRO A 137 7.52 4.76 13.76
CA PRO A 137 8.76 5.49 13.97
C PRO A 137 9.45 5.89 12.65
N ALA A 138 9.56 4.98 11.67
CA ALA A 138 10.19 5.28 10.38
C ALA A 138 9.43 6.37 9.62
N ALA A 139 8.09 6.33 9.68
CA ALA A 139 7.22 7.38 9.14
C ALA A 139 7.47 8.75 9.79
N GLY A 140 7.46 8.80 11.13
CA GLY A 140 7.67 10.02 11.88
C GLY A 140 9.06 10.64 11.61
N VAL A 141 10.10 9.80 11.59
CA VAL A 141 11.46 10.23 11.27
C VAL A 141 11.55 10.75 9.83
N LEU A 142 10.97 10.05 8.86
CA LEU A 142 10.97 10.51 7.47
C LEU A 142 10.29 11.88 7.33
N VAL A 143 9.08 12.04 7.86
CA VAL A 143 8.35 13.32 7.80
C VAL A 143 9.14 14.43 8.50
N GLY A 144 9.66 14.17 9.70
CA GLY A 144 10.47 15.12 10.45
C GLY A 144 11.72 15.57 9.68
N LEU A 145 12.45 14.63 9.06
CA LEU A 145 13.65 14.92 8.27
C LEU A 145 13.34 15.69 6.98
N VAL A 146 12.27 15.34 6.26
CA VAL A 146 11.82 16.07 5.07
C VAL A 146 11.51 17.52 5.43
N LEU A 147 10.74 17.73 6.50
CA LEU A 147 10.37 19.07 6.97
C LEU A 147 11.59 19.86 7.48
N LEU A 148 12.50 19.21 8.22
CA LEU A 148 13.74 19.81 8.69
C LEU A 148 14.61 20.27 7.53
N LEU A 149 14.90 19.38 6.56
CA LEU A 149 15.71 19.70 5.39
C LEU A 149 15.05 20.80 4.53
N ALA A 150 13.73 20.74 4.32
CA ALA A 150 13.01 21.76 3.58
C ALA A 150 13.06 23.13 4.28
N THR A 151 12.94 23.15 5.61
CA THR A 151 13.02 24.37 6.42
C THR A 151 14.42 24.95 6.41
N MET A 152 15.44 24.11 6.62
CA MET A 152 16.84 24.54 6.53
C MET A 152 17.18 25.05 5.12
N ALA A 153 16.70 24.40 4.07
CA ALA A 153 16.86 24.87 2.69
C ALA A 153 16.30 26.27 2.51
N PHE A 154 15.12 26.54 3.05
CA PHE A 154 14.48 27.85 3.00
C PHE A 154 15.23 28.91 3.80
N LEU A 155 15.58 28.61 5.06
CA LEU A 155 16.24 29.56 5.97
C LEU A 155 17.67 29.88 5.55
N LEU A 156 18.45 28.86 5.20
CA LEU A 156 19.87 28.99 4.82
C LEU A 156 20.06 29.29 3.33
N ARG A 157 18.98 29.24 2.55
CA ARG A 157 18.98 29.43 1.09
C ARG A 157 19.94 28.51 0.34
N LEU A 158 20.08 27.26 0.79
CA LEU A 158 20.99 26.27 0.21
C LEU A 158 20.25 25.33 -0.77
N PRO A 159 20.49 25.42 -2.10
CA PRO A 159 19.82 24.58 -3.10
C PRO A 159 20.08 23.08 -2.91
N LEU A 160 21.23 22.73 -2.32
CA LEU A 160 21.56 21.35 -1.95
C LEU A 160 20.52 20.76 -1.00
N LEU A 161 20.13 21.50 0.05
CA LEU A 161 19.16 21.01 1.04
C LEU A 161 17.75 20.90 0.46
N GLY A 162 17.37 21.78 -0.49
CA GLY A 162 16.10 21.68 -1.19
C GLY A 162 16.01 20.40 -2.04
N ARG A 163 17.09 20.06 -2.76
CA ARG A 163 17.20 18.78 -3.49
C ARG A 163 17.21 17.58 -2.53
N ALA A 164 17.92 17.68 -1.40
CA ALA A 164 17.94 16.62 -0.40
C ALA A 164 16.54 16.34 0.14
N ALA A 165 15.77 17.38 0.51
CA ALA A 165 14.39 17.23 0.99
C ALA A 165 13.48 16.52 -0.02
N LEU A 166 13.66 16.76 -1.32
CA LEU A 166 12.92 16.06 -2.38
C LEU A 166 13.31 14.58 -2.52
N LEU A 167 14.59 14.25 -2.27
CA LEU A 167 15.13 12.89 -2.42
C LEU A 167 14.97 12.03 -1.16
N SER A 168 14.71 12.64 0.00
CA SER A 168 14.56 11.93 1.28
C SER A 168 13.53 10.80 1.24
N ALA A 169 12.32 11.07 0.73
CA ALA A 169 11.25 10.08 0.65
C ALA A 169 11.55 8.93 -0.35
N PRO A 170 11.92 9.21 -1.62
CA PRO A 170 12.44 8.21 -2.55
C PRO A 170 13.49 7.27 -1.95
N LEU A 171 14.50 7.84 -1.30
CA LEU A 171 15.59 7.06 -0.72
C LEU A 171 15.14 6.24 0.48
N ALA A 172 14.31 6.79 1.36
CA ALA A 172 13.73 6.06 2.48
C ALA A 172 12.92 4.83 2.03
N LEU A 173 12.11 4.98 0.98
CA LEU A 173 11.33 3.89 0.39
C LEU A 173 12.26 2.79 -0.15
N VAL A 174 13.21 3.17 -1.00
CA VAL A 174 14.18 2.23 -1.58
C VAL A 174 14.95 1.50 -0.48
N THR A 175 15.45 2.24 0.52
CA THR A 175 16.17 1.66 1.66
C THR A 175 15.31 0.68 2.46
N ALA A 176 14.06 1.02 2.78
CA ALA A 176 13.19 0.12 3.53
C ALA A 176 12.94 -1.21 2.80
N VAL A 177 12.79 -1.16 1.48
CA VAL A 177 12.62 -2.37 0.67
C VAL A 177 13.92 -3.16 0.56
N LEU A 178 15.07 -2.49 0.40
CA LEU A 178 16.38 -3.15 0.40
C LEU A 178 16.67 -3.85 1.73
N LEU A 179 16.33 -3.24 2.86
CA LEU A 179 16.48 -3.86 4.19
C LEU A 179 15.60 -5.12 4.31
N ALA A 180 14.35 -5.05 3.85
CA ALA A 180 13.46 -6.22 3.81
C ALA A 180 14.01 -7.33 2.90
N TRP A 181 14.64 -6.98 1.78
CA TRP A 181 15.33 -7.92 0.89
C TRP A 181 16.55 -8.56 1.52
N LEU A 182 17.36 -7.78 2.25
CA LEU A 182 18.52 -8.26 3.01
C LEU A 182 18.13 -9.05 4.27
N GLY A 183 16.85 -9.18 4.57
CA GLY A 183 16.36 -9.90 5.75
C GLY A 183 16.55 -9.15 7.07
N VAL A 184 16.85 -7.85 7.02
CA VAL A 184 16.90 -7.00 8.21
C VAL A 184 15.46 -6.76 8.66
N SER A 185 15.07 -7.38 9.77
CA SER A 185 13.75 -7.19 10.37
C SER A 185 13.77 -6.34 11.63
N ASP A 186 14.92 -6.16 12.29
CA ASP A 186 14.98 -5.39 13.54
C ASP A 186 14.39 -3.98 13.38
N PRO A 187 13.41 -3.57 14.22
CA PRO A 187 12.72 -2.30 14.05
C PRO A 187 13.65 -1.10 14.19
N LEU A 188 14.57 -1.14 15.16
CA LEU A 188 15.47 -0.03 15.45
C LEU A 188 16.50 0.14 14.31
N ALA A 189 17.11 -0.96 13.86
CA ALA A 189 18.00 -0.96 12.71
C ALA A 189 17.31 -0.40 11.47
N THR A 190 16.06 -0.81 11.23
CA THR A 190 15.25 -0.31 10.11
C THR A 190 15.06 1.20 10.19
N VAL A 191 14.66 1.72 11.36
CA VAL A 191 14.45 3.16 11.58
C VAL A 191 15.75 3.94 11.40
N ILE A 192 16.87 3.46 11.95
CA ILE A 192 18.19 4.11 11.83
C ILE A 192 18.64 4.17 10.37
N CYS A 193 18.53 3.06 9.63
CA CYS A 193 18.93 3.03 8.22
C CYS A 193 18.03 3.92 7.36
N VAL A 194 16.72 3.93 7.61
CA VAL A 194 15.79 4.88 6.95
C VAL A 194 16.15 6.33 7.28
N ALA A 195 16.45 6.63 8.55
CA ALA A 195 16.87 7.97 8.96
C ALA A 195 18.16 8.40 8.25
N ALA A 196 19.17 7.53 8.21
CA ALA A 196 20.45 7.78 7.55
C ALA A 196 20.28 8.00 6.04
N ALA A 197 19.45 7.19 5.38
CA ALA A 197 19.15 7.34 3.95
C ALA A 197 18.38 8.64 3.67
N ALA A 198 17.36 8.95 4.47
CA ALA A 198 16.53 10.15 4.31
C ALA A 198 17.28 11.46 4.64
N SER A 199 18.39 11.39 5.38
CA SER A 199 19.20 12.55 5.75
C SER A 199 20.52 12.58 4.98
N ALA A 200 21.58 11.94 5.50
CA ALA A 200 22.91 11.95 4.91
C ALA A 200 22.91 11.38 3.48
N GLY A 201 22.22 10.27 3.24
CA GLY A 201 22.06 9.69 1.91
C GLY A 201 21.40 10.66 0.93
N ALA A 202 20.35 11.37 1.36
CA ALA A 202 19.67 12.38 0.56
C ALA A 202 20.56 13.60 0.25
N VAL A 203 21.40 14.04 1.18
CA VAL A 203 22.38 15.10 0.94
C VAL A 203 23.44 14.67 -0.07
N VAL A 204 23.98 13.46 0.05
CA VAL A 204 24.95 12.89 -0.90
C VAL A 204 24.34 12.75 -2.28
N ALA A 205 23.13 12.17 -2.39
CA ALA A 205 22.42 12.03 -3.65
C ALA A 205 22.11 13.40 -4.28
N ALA A 206 21.71 14.38 -3.46
CA ALA A 206 21.47 15.75 -3.91
C ALA A 206 22.74 16.43 -4.44
N ALA A 207 23.90 16.15 -3.84
CA ALA A 207 25.18 16.65 -4.30
C ALA A 207 25.54 16.07 -5.68
N GLY A 208 25.22 14.80 -5.94
CA GLY A 208 25.41 14.18 -7.26
C GLY A 208 24.38 14.60 -8.32
N CYS A 209 23.19 15.05 -7.91
CA CYS A 209 22.12 15.48 -8.81
C CYS A 209 22.28 16.95 -9.24
N CYS A 210 23.42 17.29 -9.84
CA CYS A 210 23.76 18.67 -10.25
C CYS A 210 22.88 19.21 -11.38
N ASP A 211 22.38 18.35 -12.27
CA ASP A 211 21.53 18.75 -13.38
C ASP A 211 20.08 18.24 -13.23
N ARG A 212 19.20 18.80 -14.06
CA ARG A 212 17.76 18.49 -14.05
C ARG A 212 17.45 17.04 -14.40
N ARG A 213 18.25 16.40 -15.27
CA ARG A 213 18.04 15.01 -15.71
C ARG A 213 18.48 14.03 -14.64
N ALA A 214 19.60 14.28 -13.98
CA ALA A 214 20.08 13.50 -12.85
C ALA A 214 19.07 13.52 -11.69
N LEU A 215 18.56 14.72 -11.35
CA LEU A 215 17.50 14.83 -10.34
C LEU A 215 16.22 14.09 -10.75
N ALA A 216 15.79 14.21 -12.02
CA ALA A 216 14.62 13.49 -12.50
C ALA A 216 14.82 11.97 -12.45
N ALA A 217 15.99 11.47 -12.87
CA ALA A 217 16.31 10.05 -12.81
C ALA A 217 16.29 9.55 -11.36
N ALA A 218 16.86 10.29 -10.41
CA ALA A 218 16.84 9.94 -8.99
C ALA A 218 15.42 9.92 -8.41
N LEU A 219 14.55 10.87 -8.79
CA LEU A 219 13.14 10.89 -8.39
C LEU A 219 12.32 9.74 -8.99
N LEU A 220 12.65 9.31 -10.21
CA LEU A 220 11.90 8.28 -10.93
C LEU A 220 12.41 6.85 -10.71
N ALA A 221 13.66 6.69 -10.25
CA ALA A 221 14.25 5.39 -9.94
C ALA A 221 13.41 4.51 -8.98
N PRO A 222 12.78 5.04 -7.91
CA PRO A 222 11.91 4.24 -7.05
C PRO A 222 10.76 3.57 -7.80
N PHE A 223 10.18 4.19 -8.82
CA PHE A 223 9.08 3.59 -9.58
C PHE A 223 9.51 2.35 -10.35
N ALA A 224 10.65 2.43 -11.02
CA ALA A 224 11.22 1.31 -11.75
C ALA A 224 11.64 0.18 -10.80
N LEU A 225 12.25 0.53 -9.66
CA LEU A 225 12.64 -0.44 -8.65
C LEU A 225 11.42 -1.14 -8.03
N LEU A 226 10.43 -0.37 -7.57
CA LEU A 226 9.21 -0.91 -6.96
C LEU A 226 8.43 -1.75 -7.96
N LEU A 227 8.29 -1.32 -9.21
CA LEU A 227 7.65 -2.11 -10.26
C LEU A 227 8.38 -3.45 -10.46
N GLY A 228 9.71 -3.43 -10.56
CA GLY A 228 10.51 -4.65 -10.68
C GLY A 228 10.38 -5.58 -9.47
N ILE A 229 10.35 -5.03 -8.26
CA ILE A 229 10.20 -5.81 -7.02
C ILE A 229 8.81 -6.42 -6.93
N LEU A 230 7.76 -5.63 -7.18
CA LEU A 230 6.37 -6.10 -7.17
C LEU A 230 6.12 -7.13 -8.28
N ALA A 231 6.83 -7.05 -9.40
CA ALA A 231 6.76 -8.01 -10.49
C ALA A 231 7.38 -9.38 -10.13
N ILE A 232 8.44 -9.40 -9.32
CA ILE A 232 9.23 -10.61 -9.04
C ILE A 232 8.87 -11.21 -7.67
N ARG A 233 8.73 -10.37 -6.64
CA ARG A 233 8.66 -10.75 -5.22
C ARG A 233 7.77 -9.77 -4.44
N THR A 234 6.47 -9.98 -4.50
CA THR A 234 5.48 -9.17 -3.77
C THR A 234 5.64 -9.23 -2.25
N ASP A 235 6.16 -10.34 -1.72
CA ASP A 235 6.37 -10.57 -0.29
C ASP A 235 7.38 -9.61 0.34
N LEU A 236 8.42 -9.22 -0.40
CA LEU A 236 9.46 -8.33 0.10
C LEU A 236 8.93 -6.94 0.41
N HIS A 237 8.01 -6.45 -0.42
CA HIS A 237 7.43 -5.13 -0.24
C HIS A 237 6.60 -5.06 1.04
N THR A 238 5.79 -6.09 1.30
CA THR A 238 4.94 -6.22 2.48
C THR A 238 5.73 -6.26 3.79
N LEU A 239 6.94 -6.81 3.75
CA LEU A 239 7.83 -6.90 4.91
C LEU A 239 8.66 -5.62 5.13
N SER A 240 8.50 -4.61 4.28
CA SER A 240 9.15 -3.31 4.47
C SER A 240 8.37 -2.42 5.45
N ALA A 241 9.07 -1.43 6.03
CA ALA A 241 8.47 -0.46 6.96
C ALA A 241 7.41 0.46 6.30
N PHE A 242 7.46 0.64 4.98
CA PHE A 242 6.51 1.48 4.25
C PHE A 242 5.44 0.68 3.49
N GLY A 243 5.66 -0.62 3.28
CA GLY A 243 4.77 -1.47 2.52
C GLY A 243 3.40 -1.75 3.16
N PRO A 244 2.57 -2.58 2.48
CA PRO A 244 1.20 -2.87 2.88
C PRO A 244 1.06 -3.42 4.30
N ARG A 245 -0.02 -3.02 4.97
CA ARG A 245 -0.40 -3.51 6.30
C ARG A 245 -1.14 -4.84 6.22
N ALA A 246 -0.37 -5.89 5.95
CA ALA A 246 -0.87 -7.26 5.93
C ALA A 246 -1.45 -7.72 7.28
N GLU A 247 -1.08 -7.07 8.39
CA GLU A 247 -1.63 -7.34 9.71
C GLU A 247 -3.05 -6.80 9.91
N ASP A 248 -3.43 -5.75 9.19
CA ASP A 248 -4.73 -5.09 9.30
C ASP A 248 -5.75 -5.65 8.29
N GLY A 249 -5.32 -6.57 7.42
CA GLY A 249 -6.17 -7.24 6.43
C GLY A 249 -6.68 -6.39 5.27
N GLY A 250 -6.25 -5.13 5.20
CA GLY A 250 -6.61 -4.24 4.11
C GLY A 250 -5.95 -4.65 2.79
N ARG A 251 -4.63 -4.84 2.79
CA ARG A 251 -3.82 -5.20 1.61
C ARG A 251 -2.60 -6.04 1.98
N PHE A 252 -2.32 -7.06 1.17
CA PHE A 252 -1.19 -7.98 1.38
C PHE A 252 0.01 -7.71 0.47
N TYR A 253 -0.16 -6.96 -0.62
CA TYR A 253 0.89 -6.57 -1.58
C TYR A 253 0.43 -5.30 -2.34
N GLY A 254 1.31 -4.72 -3.14
CA GLY A 254 1.07 -3.47 -3.87
C GLY A 254 1.58 -2.23 -3.18
N VAL A 255 1.31 -1.09 -3.81
CA VAL A 255 1.68 0.24 -3.31
C VAL A 255 0.53 0.73 -2.41
N PRO A 256 0.72 0.89 -1.10
CA PRO A 256 -0.29 1.47 -0.23
C PRO A 256 -0.41 2.98 -0.44
N ASN A 257 -1.58 3.56 -0.13
CA ASN A 257 -1.88 4.99 -0.28
C ASN A 257 -0.79 5.93 0.27
N ARG A 258 -0.12 5.53 1.35
CA ARG A 258 0.98 6.30 1.96
C ARG A 258 2.17 6.45 1.02
N GLU A 259 2.54 5.37 0.32
CA GLU A 259 3.64 5.38 -0.63
C GLU A 259 3.23 6.11 -1.90
N GLU A 260 1.99 5.95 -2.36
CA GLU A 260 1.46 6.74 -3.48
C GLU A 260 1.58 8.24 -3.22
N THR A 261 1.25 8.66 -1.99
CA THR A 261 1.36 10.06 -1.56
C THR A 261 2.82 10.52 -1.53
N LEU A 262 3.74 9.69 -1.02
CA LEU A 262 5.19 9.98 -1.00
C LEU A 262 5.78 10.05 -2.42
N LEU A 263 5.27 9.25 -3.35
CA LEU A 263 5.73 9.15 -4.73
C LEU A 263 5.09 10.19 -5.67
N LEU A 264 4.06 10.90 -5.22
CA LEU A 264 3.34 11.89 -6.02
C LEU A 264 4.23 13.04 -6.51
N VAL A 265 5.01 13.65 -5.61
CA VAL A 265 5.97 14.71 -5.98
C VAL A 265 7.07 14.15 -6.91
N PRO A 266 7.74 13.03 -6.59
CA PRO A 266 8.69 12.40 -7.51
C PRO A 266 8.16 12.15 -8.93
N ALA A 267 6.93 11.64 -9.07
CA ALA A 267 6.31 11.43 -10.39
C ALA A 267 6.11 12.74 -11.16
N LEU A 268 5.41 13.71 -10.55
CA LEU A 268 5.02 14.94 -11.23
C LEU A 268 6.21 15.87 -11.47
N LEU A 269 7.11 16.00 -10.50
CA LEU A 269 8.33 16.78 -10.65
C LEU A 269 9.30 16.11 -11.65
N GLY A 270 9.50 14.78 -11.56
CA GLY A 270 10.34 14.04 -12.50
C GLY A 270 9.88 14.22 -13.95
N ALA A 271 8.57 14.10 -14.20
CA ALA A 271 7.99 14.37 -15.52
C ALA A 271 8.21 15.82 -15.99
N ALA A 272 8.00 16.80 -15.10
CA ALA A 272 8.21 18.21 -15.42
C ALA A 272 9.68 18.55 -15.71
N LEU A 273 10.62 17.88 -15.03
CA LEU A 273 12.06 18.05 -15.24
C LEU A 273 12.53 17.46 -16.58
N LEU A 274 11.99 16.32 -17.00
CA LEU A 274 12.28 15.71 -18.30
C LEU A 274 11.54 16.37 -19.48
N GLY A 275 10.48 17.13 -19.17
CA GLY A 275 9.72 17.91 -20.14
C GLY A 275 8.60 17.13 -20.83
N ARG A 276 7.87 17.84 -21.72
CA ARG A 276 6.58 17.38 -22.28
C ARG A 276 6.64 16.01 -22.95
N ARG A 277 7.74 15.69 -23.67
CA ARG A 277 7.88 14.41 -24.39
C ARG A 277 7.97 13.21 -23.44
N ALA A 278 8.51 13.41 -22.24
CA ALA A 278 8.66 12.36 -21.24
C ALA A 278 7.42 12.21 -20.33
N MET A 279 6.45 13.13 -20.39
CA MET A 279 5.27 13.08 -19.53
C MET A 279 4.48 11.78 -19.67
N LEU A 280 4.21 11.35 -20.90
CA LEU A 280 3.46 10.12 -21.13
C LEU A 280 4.23 8.87 -20.66
N PRO A 281 5.52 8.66 -21.03
CA PRO A 281 6.30 7.55 -20.47
C PRO A 281 6.34 7.53 -18.94
N VAL A 282 6.50 8.68 -18.28
CA VAL A 282 6.53 8.77 -16.82
C VAL A 282 5.16 8.49 -16.21
N ALA A 283 4.09 8.99 -16.81
CA ALA A 283 2.72 8.70 -16.38
C ALA A 283 2.40 7.21 -16.51
N VAL A 284 2.81 6.58 -17.61
CA VAL A 284 2.66 5.13 -17.82
C VAL A 284 3.44 4.34 -16.79
N LEU A 285 4.70 4.72 -16.51
CA LEU A 285 5.51 4.07 -15.47
C LEU A 285 4.84 4.19 -14.10
N ALA A 286 4.42 5.39 -13.69
CA ALA A 286 3.76 5.62 -12.41
C ALA A 286 2.43 4.84 -12.30
N ALA A 287 1.62 4.86 -13.36
CA ALA A 287 0.38 4.10 -13.43
C ALA A 287 0.62 2.59 -13.41
N ALA A 288 1.68 2.10 -14.04
CA ALA A 288 2.05 0.69 -14.02
C ALA A 288 2.48 0.23 -12.62
N THR A 289 3.30 1.03 -11.93
CA THR A 289 3.74 0.72 -10.56
C THR A 289 2.55 0.63 -9.59
N VAL A 290 1.57 1.52 -9.71
CA VAL A 290 0.44 1.64 -8.76
C VAL A 290 -0.79 0.80 -9.15
N GLY A 291 -1.08 0.71 -10.45
CA GLY A 291 -2.40 0.31 -10.95
C GLY A 291 -2.55 -1.09 -11.52
N LEU A 292 -1.46 -1.84 -11.71
CA LEU A 292 -1.54 -3.18 -12.31
C LEU A 292 -1.99 -4.23 -11.28
N SER A 293 -2.90 -5.13 -11.63
CA SER A 293 -3.44 -6.16 -10.71
C SER A 293 -2.35 -7.06 -10.14
N TRP A 294 -1.39 -7.45 -10.97
CA TRP A 294 -0.30 -8.32 -10.58
C TRP A 294 0.71 -7.62 -9.66
N THR A 295 0.82 -6.29 -9.70
CA THR A 295 1.64 -5.54 -8.73
C THR A 295 0.86 -5.19 -7.47
N GLY A 296 -0.47 -5.21 -7.50
CA GLY A 296 -1.35 -4.94 -6.35
C GLY A 296 -2.18 -3.69 -6.55
N ALA A 297 -2.94 -3.66 -7.65
CA ALA A 297 -3.69 -2.52 -8.16
C ALA A 297 -4.40 -1.69 -7.09
N ASP A 298 -4.15 -0.39 -7.13
CA ASP A 298 -4.96 0.63 -6.48
C ASP A 298 -5.67 1.52 -7.52
N GLY A 299 -7.00 1.38 -7.59
CA GLY A 299 -7.83 2.24 -8.42
C GLY A 299 -7.86 3.69 -7.95
N GLY A 300 -7.77 3.93 -6.63
CA GLY A 300 -7.71 5.27 -6.03
C GLY A 300 -6.41 5.97 -6.42
N GLY A 301 -5.28 5.28 -6.24
CA GLY A 301 -3.96 5.74 -6.67
C GLY A 301 -3.88 6.09 -8.16
N LEU A 302 -4.50 5.28 -9.03
CA LEU A 302 -4.62 5.58 -10.46
C LEU A 302 -5.36 6.90 -10.74
N LEU A 303 -6.48 7.15 -10.05
CA LEU A 303 -7.24 8.40 -10.20
C LEU A 303 -6.42 9.61 -9.72
N VAL A 304 -5.71 9.46 -8.60
CA VAL A 304 -4.82 10.49 -8.03
C VAL A 304 -3.72 10.85 -9.02
N LEU A 305 -3.01 9.87 -9.56
CA LEU A 305 -1.95 10.08 -10.55
C LEU A 305 -2.50 10.69 -11.84
N ALA A 306 -3.59 10.15 -12.38
CA ALA A 306 -4.20 10.66 -13.61
C ALA A 306 -4.64 12.13 -13.46
N ALA A 307 -5.26 12.50 -12.34
CA ALA A 307 -5.62 13.88 -12.05
C ALA A 307 -4.39 14.80 -11.97
N GLY A 308 -3.33 14.37 -11.27
CA GLY A 308 -2.08 15.10 -11.17
C GLY A 308 -1.43 15.33 -12.54
N PHE A 309 -1.27 14.28 -13.35
CA PHE A 309 -0.67 14.37 -14.68
C PHE A 309 -1.51 15.22 -15.64
N LEU A 310 -2.84 15.12 -15.57
CA LEU A 310 -3.72 15.96 -16.38
C LEU A 310 -3.56 17.45 -16.04
N VAL A 311 -3.56 17.80 -14.75
CA VAL A 311 -3.35 19.20 -14.33
C VAL A 311 -1.96 19.68 -14.71
N LEU A 312 -0.94 18.84 -14.52
CA LEU A 312 0.43 19.17 -14.94
C LEU A 312 0.48 19.44 -16.45
N ALA A 313 -0.15 18.59 -17.27
CA ALA A 313 -0.21 18.76 -18.72
C ALA A 313 -0.94 20.05 -19.10
N ALA A 314 -2.13 20.29 -18.54
CA ALA A 314 -2.90 21.50 -18.78
C ALA A 314 -2.12 22.78 -18.43
N ARG A 315 -1.44 22.79 -17.28
CA ARG A 315 -0.64 23.94 -16.81
C ARG A 315 0.62 24.14 -17.66
N LEU A 316 1.32 23.07 -18.04
CA LEU A 316 2.48 23.16 -18.94
C LEU A 316 2.08 23.60 -20.35
N LEU A 317 0.91 23.20 -20.83
CA LEU A 317 0.33 23.59 -22.12
C LEU A 317 -0.39 24.94 -22.08
N ARG A 318 -0.49 25.59 -20.91
CA ARG A 318 -1.20 26.87 -20.69
C ARG A 318 -2.66 26.82 -21.13
N VAL A 319 -3.33 25.70 -20.91
CA VAL A 319 -4.75 25.54 -21.19
C VAL A 319 -5.56 26.34 -20.16
N GLU A 320 -6.45 27.20 -20.63
CA GLU A 320 -7.36 27.94 -19.75
C GLU A 320 -8.40 27.00 -19.14
N ALA A 321 -8.65 27.17 -17.84
CA ALA A 321 -9.63 26.42 -17.09
C ALA A 321 -11.04 26.99 -17.35
N THR A 322 -11.70 26.47 -18.38
CA THR A 322 -13.14 26.71 -18.60
C THR A 322 -13.96 25.56 -18.01
N PRO A 323 -15.21 25.77 -17.57
CA PRO A 323 -16.06 24.71 -17.02
C PRO A 323 -16.16 23.48 -17.94
N ARG A 324 -16.27 23.72 -19.26
CA ARG A 324 -16.28 22.67 -20.28
C ARG A 324 -14.99 21.86 -20.31
N ARG A 325 -13.82 22.53 -20.28
CA ARG A 325 -12.52 21.84 -20.29
C ARG A 325 -12.27 21.08 -18.98
N LEU A 326 -12.72 21.62 -17.85
CA LEU A 326 -12.68 20.91 -16.57
C LEU A 326 -13.56 19.65 -16.63
N ALA A 327 -14.78 19.74 -17.13
CA ALA A 327 -15.67 18.58 -17.29
C ALA A 327 -15.06 17.52 -18.21
N VAL A 328 -14.49 17.92 -19.35
CA VAL A 328 -13.76 17.02 -20.25
C VAL A 328 -12.55 16.40 -19.56
N GLY A 329 -11.81 17.18 -18.76
CA GLY A 329 -10.67 16.69 -18.00
C GLY A 329 -11.06 15.63 -16.97
N VAL A 330 -12.11 15.89 -16.18
CA VAL A 330 -12.66 14.92 -15.22
C VAL A 330 -13.11 13.64 -15.94
N ALA A 331 -13.85 13.78 -17.04
CA ALA A 331 -14.27 12.64 -17.86
C ALA A 331 -13.07 11.86 -18.41
N ALA A 332 -12.00 12.54 -18.84
CA ALA A 332 -10.79 11.90 -19.34
C ALA A 332 -10.03 11.13 -18.24
N VAL A 333 -9.95 11.67 -17.02
CA VAL A 333 -9.37 10.97 -15.86
C VAL A 333 -10.13 9.68 -15.58
N VAL A 334 -11.46 9.77 -15.46
CA VAL A 334 -12.31 8.61 -15.19
C VAL A 334 -12.18 7.58 -16.32
N ALA A 335 -12.28 8.02 -17.58
CA ALA A 335 -12.19 7.13 -18.74
C ALA A 335 -10.83 6.44 -18.83
N LEU A 336 -9.72 7.15 -18.59
CA LEU A 336 -8.38 6.58 -18.62
C LEU A 336 -8.19 5.55 -17.50
N SER A 337 -8.61 5.87 -16.28
CA SER A 337 -8.53 4.92 -15.15
C SER A 337 -9.36 3.66 -15.43
N VAL A 338 -10.59 3.80 -15.94
CA VAL A 338 -11.42 2.66 -16.34
C VAL A 338 -10.75 1.87 -17.47
N ALA A 339 -10.17 2.52 -18.46
CA ALA A 339 -9.48 1.84 -19.56
C ALA A 339 -8.27 1.03 -19.08
N VAL A 340 -7.49 1.56 -18.14
CA VAL A 340 -6.35 0.83 -17.53
C VAL A 340 -6.86 -0.38 -16.74
N ILE A 341 -7.90 -0.21 -15.92
CA ILE A 341 -8.51 -1.32 -15.16
C ILE A 341 -9.09 -2.39 -16.10
N ALA A 342 -9.75 -1.97 -17.18
CA ALA A 342 -10.34 -2.88 -18.17
C ALA A 342 -9.27 -3.63 -18.96
N LEU A 343 -8.18 -2.96 -19.34
CA LEU A 343 -7.03 -3.59 -20.01
C LEU A 343 -6.39 -4.64 -19.08
N ASP A 344 -6.15 -4.28 -17.82
CA ASP A 344 -5.60 -5.18 -16.81
C ASP A 344 -6.50 -6.42 -16.63
N ALA A 345 -7.82 -6.22 -16.50
CA ALA A 345 -8.79 -7.32 -16.46
C ALA A 345 -8.78 -8.20 -17.72
N ALA A 346 -8.67 -7.59 -18.91
CA ALA A 346 -8.60 -8.30 -20.19
C ALA A 346 -7.31 -9.12 -20.34
N THR A 347 -6.22 -8.68 -19.70
CA THR A 347 -4.94 -9.42 -19.65
C THR A 347 -4.89 -10.49 -18.55
N GLY A 348 -6.04 -10.81 -17.92
CA GLY A 348 -6.14 -11.84 -16.89
C GLY A 348 -5.95 -11.33 -15.46
N GLY A 349 -6.01 -10.01 -15.25
CA GLY A 349 -5.97 -9.41 -13.92
C GLY A 349 -7.19 -9.74 -13.08
N ASP A 350 -6.96 -10.15 -11.83
CA ASP A 350 -8.00 -10.37 -10.82
C ASP A 350 -7.66 -9.57 -9.56
N SER A 351 -8.07 -8.31 -9.55
CA SER A 351 -7.97 -7.41 -8.41
C SER A 351 -9.36 -7.05 -7.86
N HIS A 352 -9.42 -6.60 -6.62
CA HIS A 352 -10.66 -6.10 -6.03
C HIS A 352 -11.28 -4.96 -6.86
N VAL A 353 -10.43 -4.12 -7.47
CA VAL A 353 -10.86 -3.04 -8.38
C VAL A 353 -11.52 -3.61 -9.63
N THR A 354 -10.90 -4.59 -10.28
CA THR A 354 -11.50 -5.23 -11.48
C THR A 354 -12.83 -5.92 -11.16
N ARG A 355 -12.96 -6.50 -9.95
CA ARG A 355 -14.20 -7.12 -9.48
C ARG A 355 -15.30 -6.08 -9.20
N ALA A 356 -14.97 -4.99 -8.50
CA ALA A 356 -15.90 -3.91 -8.22
C ALA A 356 -16.42 -3.25 -9.51
N VAL A 357 -15.55 -3.02 -10.50
CA VAL A 357 -15.96 -2.52 -11.82
C VAL A 357 -16.87 -3.52 -12.54
N ARG A 358 -16.60 -4.82 -12.43
CA ARG A 358 -17.44 -5.89 -13.02
C ARG A 358 -18.80 -6.02 -12.33
N GLY A 359 -18.87 -5.79 -11.02
CA GLY A 359 -20.11 -5.81 -10.24
C GLY A 359 -21.01 -4.58 -10.43
N GLY A 360 -20.48 -3.53 -11.09
CA GLY A 360 -21.25 -2.37 -11.52
C GLY A 360 -21.31 -1.22 -10.49
N PRO A 361 -22.11 -0.18 -10.77
CA PRO A 361 -22.08 1.08 -10.01
C PRO A 361 -22.50 0.93 -8.54
N GLY A 362 -23.34 -0.06 -8.21
CA GLY A 362 -23.76 -0.32 -6.84
C GLY A 362 -22.62 -0.80 -5.94
N GLU A 363 -21.78 -1.72 -6.44
CA GLU A 363 -20.58 -2.18 -5.72
C GLU A 363 -19.55 -1.06 -5.57
N LEU A 364 -19.33 -0.26 -6.63
CA LEU A 364 -18.46 0.91 -6.59
C LEU A 364 -18.92 1.93 -5.55
N TRP A 365 -20.23 2.20 -5.48
CA TRP A 365 -20.79 3.12 -4.49
C TRP A 365 -20.60 2.59 -3.07
N HIS A 366 -20.90 1.31 -2.84
CA HIS A 366 -20.69 0.67 -1.54
C HIS A 366 -19.21 0.73 -1.10
N ASP A 367 -18.27 0.53 -2.02
CA ASP A 367 -16.85 0.63 -1.71
C ASP A 367 -16.43 2.07 -1.37
N LEU A 368 -16.96 3.06 -2.09
CA LEU A 368 -16.72 4.48 -1.78
C LEU A 368 -17.29 4.88 -0.42
N THR A 369 -18.52 4.49 -0.09
CA THR A 369 -19.11 4.80 1.23
C THR A 369 -18.33 4.14 2.35
N ARG A 370 -17.92 2.88 2.18
CA ARG A 370 -17.07 2.20 3.16
C ARG A 370 -15.74 2.92 3.37
N ARG A 371 -15.09 3.40 2.30
CA ARG A 371 -13.84 4.17 2.41
C ARG A 371 -14.05 5.50 3.13
N ALA A 372 -15.18 6.17 2.89
CA ALA A 372 -15.53 7.40 3.60
C ALA A 372 -15.71 7.16 5.11
N ASP A 373 -16.41 6.08 5.49
CA ASP A 373 -16.58 5.70 6.89
C ASP A 373 -15.22 5.40 7.55
N LEU A 374 -14.36 4.62 6.89
CA LEU A 374 -13.01 4.32 7.38
C LEU A 374 -12.15 5.58 7.52
N SER A 375 -12.25 6.52 6.58
CA SER A 375 -11.58 7.82 6.65
C SER A 375 -12.01 8.61 7.87
N VAL A 376 -13.31 8.66 8.17
CA VAL A 376 -13.85 9.37 9.34
C VAL A 376 -13.40 8.67 10.63
N ASP A 377 -13.51 7.34 10.70
CA ASP A 377 -13.08 6.56 11.86
C ASP A 377 -11.59 6.73 12.15
N SER A 378 -10.75 6.86 11.12
CA SER A 378 -9.31 7.10 11.27
C SER A 378 -8.99 8.44 11.97
N LEU A 379 -9.91 9.40 11.92
CA LEU A 379 -9.78 10.73 12.53
C LEU A 379 -10.47 10.82 13.90
N ALA A 380 -11.06 9.74 14.42
CA ALA A 380 -11.78 9.76 15.68
C ALA A 380 -10.89 10.07 16.91
N SER A 381 -9.58 9.85 16.82
CA SER A 381 -8.67 10.19 17.92
C SER A 381 -8.28 11.67 17.89
N PRO A 382 -8.23 12.37 19.05
CA PRO A 382 -7.84 13.79 19.11
C PRO A 382 -6.47 14.07 18.49
N HIS A 383 -5.53 13.13 18.66
CA HIS A 383 -4.19 13.25 18.09
C HIS A 383 -4.21 13.16 16.55
N ALA A 384 -4.94 12.19 15.98
CA ALA A 384 -5.08 12.08 14.52
C ALA A 384 -5.79 13.30 13.93
N ALA A 385 -6.85 13.79 14.58
CA ALA A 385 -7.55 15.00 14.17
C ALA A 385 -6.63 16.23 14.18
N LEU A 386 -5.82 16.41 15.22
CA LEU A 386 -4.85 17.50 15.31
C LEU A 386 -3.80 17.43 14.18
N LEU A 387 -3.21 16.26 13.95
CA LEU A 387 -2.24 16.07 12.87
C LEU A 387 -2.86 16.32 11.49
N ALA A 388 -4.09 15.85 11.26
CA ALA A 388 -4.83 16.14 10.04
C ALA A 388 -5.06 17.64 9.86
N LEU A 389 -5.46 18.36 10.92
CA LEU A 389 -5.66 19.80 10.88
C LEU A 389 -4.36 20.55 10.56
N ILE A 390 -3.24 20.13 11.15
CA ILE A 390 -1.91 20.70 10.86
C ILE A 390 -1.54 20.49 9.39
N GLY A 391 -1.66 19.25 8.89
CA GLY A 391 -1.35 18.92 7.50
C GLY A 391 -2.24 19.69 6.51
N LEU A 392 -3.55 19.77 6.78
CA LEU A 392 -4.50 20.53 5.98
C LEU A 392 -4.19 22.02 5.98
N SER A 393 -3.88 22.59 7.16
CA SER A 393 -3.49 24.00 7.28
C SER A 393 -2.20 24.30 6.53
N GLY A 394 -1.22 23.39 6.56
CA GLY A 394 0.01 23.49 5.79
C GLY A 394 -0.25 23.48 4.28
N LEU A 395 -1.08 22.56 3.79
CA LEU A 395 -1.47 22.50 2.37
C LEU A 395 -2.26 23.75 1.95
N ALA A 396 -3.20 24.21 2.78
CA ALA A 396 -3.95 25.43 2.54
C ALA A 396 -3.02 26.64 2.45
N PHE A 397 -2.10 26.80 3.40
CA PHE A 397 -1.07 27.83 3.38
C PHE A 397 -0.27 27.78 2.06
N LEU A 398 0.26 26.61 1.70
CA LEU A 398 1.05 26.44 0.48
C LEU A 398 0.23 26.73 -0.79
N SER A 399 -1.07 26.41 -0.80
CA SER A 399 -1.98 26.68 -1.91
C SER A 399 -2.23 28.18 -2.13
N LEU A 400 -2.13 28.99 -1.08
CA LEU A 400 -2.32 30.44 -1.11
C LEU A 400 -1.03 31.18 -1.48
N ARG A 401 0.15 30.55 -1.33
CA ARG A 401 1.45 31.20 -1.62
C ARG A 401 1.75 31.27 -3.11
N ARG A 402 1.79 32.50 -3.64
CA ARG A 402 2.21 32.86 -5.00
C ARG A 402 3.72 33.16 -5.10
N PRO A 403 4.34 33.06 -6.28
CA PRO A 403 3.80 32.46 -7.53
C PRO A 403 3.72 30.94 -7.45
N ARG A 404 2.68 30.31 -8.06
CA ARG A 404 2.50 28.85 -8.08
C ARG A 404 3.06 28.22 -9.35
N SER A 405 3.89 27.19 -9.19
CA SER A 405 4.39 26.40 -10.31
C SER A 405 3.30 25.46 -10.85
N PRO A 406 3.40 25.01 -12.11
CA PRO A 406 2.58 23.93 -12.66
C PRO A 406 2.60 22.64 -11.82
N VAL A 407 3.77 22.27 -11.29
CA VAL A 407 3.95 21.02 -10.52
C VAL A 407 3.22 21.12 -9.18
N ARG A 408 3.33 22.26 -8.48
CA ARG A 408 2.67 22.46 -7.20
C ARG A 408 1.15 22.46 -7.33
N ASP A 409 0.61 23.08 -8.37
CA ASP A 409 -0.83 23.01 -8.67
C ASP A 409 -1.28 21.55 -8.92
N ALA A 410 -0.50 20.78 -9.68
CA ALA A 410 -0.78 19.38 -9.97
C ALA A 410 -0.75 18.49 -8.71
N VAL A 411 0.25 18.67 -7.83
CA VAL A 411 0.35 17.95 -6.56
C VAL A 411 -0.83 18.27 -5.65
N LEU A 412 -1.22 19.55 -5.53
CA LEU A 412 -2.35 19.95 -4.69
C LEU A 412 -3.68 19.35 -5.17
N VAL A 413 -3.92 19.31 -6.49
CA VAL A 413 -5.13 18.67 -7.04
C VAL A 413 -5.10 17.17 -6.82
N ALA A 414 -3.96 16.51 -7.06
CA ALA A 414 -3.84 15.08 -6.81
C ALA A 414 -4.03 14.73 -5.33
N LEU A 415 -3.51 15.53 -4.40
CA LEU A 415 -3.77 15.36 -2.96
C LEU A 415 -5.26 15.58 -2.62
N ALA A 416 -5.92 16.59 -3.22
CA ALA A 416 -7.35 16.79 -3.04
C ALA A 416 -8.17 15.59 -3.52
N VAL A 417 -7.81 14.99 -4.66
CA VAL A 417 -8.41 13.74 -5.15
C VAL A 417 -8.12 12.59 -4.20
N SER A 418 -6.89 12.48 -3.69
CA SER A 418 -6.49 11.44 -2.71
C SER A 418 -7.37 11.46 -1.47
N LEU A 419 -7.67 12.65 -0.93
CA LEU A 419 -8.56 12.80 0.23
C LEU A 419 -10.01 12.35 -0.03
N VAL A 420 -10.42 12.29 -1.29
CA VAL A 420 -11.76 11.82 -1.69
C VAL A 420 -11.78 10.32 -1.94
N VAL A 421 -10.75 9.77 -2.60
CA VAL A 421 -10.77 8.38 -3.09
C VAL A 421 -10.09 7.38 -2.17
N ASN A 422 -9.21 7.85 -1.27
CA ASN A 422 -8.43 7.01 -0.38
C ASN A 422 -9.02 7.00 1.05
N ASP A 423 -8.78 5.89 1.76
CA ASP A 423 -9.26 5.60 3.12
C ASP A 423 -8.25 5.97 4.22
N SER A 424 -7.18 6.70 3.86
CA SER A 424 -6.07 7.06 4.76
C SER A 424 -5.80 8.58 4.73
N PRO A 425 -6.74 9.42 5.19
CA PRO A 425 -6.64 10.87 5.06
C PRO A 425 -5.44 11.44 5.83
N LEU A 426 -5.09 10.83 6.97
CA LEU A 426 -3.92 11.24 7.75
C LEU A 426 -2.61 11.04 6.99
N ASP A 427 -2.46 9.93 6.25
CA ASP A 427 -1.29 9.67 5.41
C ASP A 427 -1.23 10.71 4.27
N ALA A 428 -2.37 10.94 3.60
CA ALA A 428 -2.46 11.93 2.51
C ALA A 428 -2.08 13.35 2.99
N LEU A 429 -2.58 13.78 4.14
CA LEU A 429 -2.29 15.11 4.71
C LEU A 429 -0.87 15.20 5.26
N GLY A 430 -0.41 14.21 6.03
CA GLY A 430 0.91 14.19 6.64
C GLY A 430 2.03 14.14 5.61
N TYR A 431 2.03 13.10 4.77
CA TYR A 431 3.05 12.94 3.73
C TYR A 431 2.90 13.97 2.61
N GLY A 432 1.66 14.28 2.21
CA GLY A 432 1.40 15.26 1.17
C GLY A 432 1.85 16.67 1.56
N SER A 433 1.61 17.09 2.80
CA SER A 433 2.10 18.38 3.29
C SER A 433 3.63 18.43 3.38
N ALA A 434 4.29 17.37 3.86
CA ALA A 434 5.74 17.28 3.91
C ALA A 434 6.37 17.33 2.50
N ALA A 435 5.87 16.51 1.57
CA ALA A 435 6.34 16.47 0.19
C ALA A 435 6.08 17.81 -0.54
N CYS A 436 4.92 18.44 -0.33
CA CYS A 436 4.61 19.75 -0.91
C CYS A 436 5.47 20.87 -0.30
N THR A 437 5.86 20.76 0.96
CA THR A 437 6.79 21.70 1.62
C THR A 437 8.19 21.58 1.03
N ALA A 438 8.68 20.36 0.82
CA ALA A 438 9.96 20.11 0.13
C ALA A 438 9.96 20.64 -1.31
N LEU A 439 8.87 20.43 -2.05
CA LEU A 439 8.69 21.01 -3.38
C LEU A 439 8.73 22.54 -3.34
N TRP A 440 7.98 23.15 -2.43
CA TRP A 440 7.90 24.61 -2.31
C TRP A 440 9.25 25.24 -1.94
N SER A 441 10.01 24.63 -1.03
CA SER A 441 11.34 25.13 -0.65
C SER A 441 12.32 25.06 -1.82
N TRP A 442 12.34 23.96 -2.56
CA TRP A 442 13.18 23.81 -3.75
C TRP A 442 12.81 24.78 -4.89
N GLU A 443 11.52 25.01 -5.12
CA GLU A 443 11.03 25.96 -6.13
C GLU A 443 11.53 27.39 -5.86
N ARG A 444 11.49 27.84 -4.60
CA ARG A 444 11.95 29.18 -4.20
C ARG A 444 13.44 29.40 -4.48
N LEU A 445 14.25 28.36 -4.31
CA LEU A 445 15.70 28.45 -4.52
C LEU A 445 16.05 28.40 -6.01
N SER A 446 15.30 27.62 -6.79
CA SER A 446 15.55 27.43 -8.22
C SER A 446 15.24 28.70 -9.03
N VAL A 447 14.18 29.43 -8.71
CA VAL A 447 13.82 30.70 -9.39
C VAL A 447 14.93 31.74 -9.26
N THR A 448 15.58 31.82 -8.09
CA THR A 448 16.62 32.82 -7.81
C THR A 448 17.85 32.63 -8.72
N SER A 449 18.20 31.37 -9.04
CA SER A 449 19.37 31.04 -9.87
C SER A 449 19.24 31.43 -11.35
N THR A 450 18.01 31.53 -11.88
CA THR A 450 17.74 31.93 -13.27
C THR A 450 17.77 33.44 -13.51
N THR A 451 17.75 34.26 -12.45
CA THR A 451 17.77 35.73 -12.55
C THR A 451 19.18 36.33 -12.40
N SER A 452 20.17 35.52 -12.04
CA SER A 452 21.56 35.94 -11.81
C SER A 452 22.53 35.51 -12.92
N ALA A 453 22.01 34.96 -14.01
CA ALA A 453 22.72 34.63 -15.25
C ALA A 453 22.06 35.40 -16.38
#